data_AF-A0A957AC83-F1
#
_entry.id   AF-A0A957AC83-F1
#
_cell.length_a   1.000
_cell.length_b   1.000
_cell.length_c   1.000
_cell.angle_alpha   90.00
_cell.angle_beta   90.00
_cell.angle_gamma   90.00
#
_symmetry.space_group_name_H-M   'P 1'
#
loop_
_entity.id
_entity.type
_entity.pdbx_description
1 polymer ?
#
loop_
_entity_poly.entity_id
_entity_poly.type
_entity_poly.pdbx_seq_one_letter_code
_entity_poly.pdbx_strand_id
1 'polypeptide(L)' 'MESISHHDDLLEVSDLKVYFPVTAGIVFQRKVADVKAVDGVSFNVRRGETLGLVGESGC' A
#
# COMPACT_ATOMS: atom_id res chain seq x y z
N MET A 1 -18.25 30.17 2.84
CA MET A 1 -16.96 29.47 2.92
C MET A 1 -17.23 28.05 2.49
N GLU A 2 -17.19 27.84 1.18
CA GLU A 2 -17.47 26.53 0.57
C GLU A 2 -16.25 25.65 0.83
N SER A 3 -16.45 24.57 1.58
CA SER A 3 -15.41 23.58 1.83
C SER A 3 -14.93 23.06 0.49
N ILE A 4 -13.62 23.13 0.22
CA ILE A 4 -13.02 22.56 -0.98
C ILE A 4 -13.17 21.04 -0.89
N SER A 5 -14.29 20.52 -1.37
CA SER A 5 -14.43 19.10 -1.70
C SER A 5 -13.34 18.76 -2.71
N HIS A 6 -12.52 17.74 -2.45
CA HIS A 6 -11.48 17.18 -3.35
C HIS A 6 -12.11 16.54 -4.60
N HIS A 7 -12.97 17.27 -5.31
CA HIS A 7 -13.88 16.73 -6.32
C HIS A 7 -13.17 16.23 -7.61
N ASP A 8 -11.84 16.34 -7.67
CA ASP A 8 -11.01 15.95 -8.81
C ASP A 8 -10.09 14.73 -8.57
N ASP A 9 -9.95 14.25 -7.33
CA ASP A 9 -9.23 13.01 -7.06
C ASP A 9 -10.11 11.82 -7.46
N LEU A 10 -9.64 11.00 -8.40
CA LEU A 10 -10.29 9.77 -8.83
C LEU A 10 -10.01 8.62 -7.85
N LEU A 11 -8.81 8.60 -7.28
CA LEU A 11 -8.36 7.64 -6.29
C LEU A 11 -7.60 8.37 -5.18
N GLU A 12 -7.92 8.06 -3.93
CA GLU A 12 -7.17 8.48 -2.76
C GLU A 12 -6.73 7.23 -1.99
N VAL A 13 -5.43 7.13 -1.71
CA VAL A 13 -4.83 6.06 -0.91
C VAL A 13 -4.14 6.70 0.28
N SER A 14 -4.49 6.23 1.48
CA SER A 14 -3.95 6.72 2.74
C SER A 14 -3.35 5.58 3.55
N ASP A 15 -2.10 5.74 4.00
CA ASP A 15 -1.35 4.82 4.87
C ASP A 15 -1.47 3.33 4.48
N LEU A 16 -1.40 3.02 3.18
CA LEU A 16 -1.54 1.66 2.68
C LEU A 16 -0.40 0.78 3.22
N LYS A 17 -0.78 -0.34 3.83
CA LYS A 17 0.14 -1.36 4.36
C LYS A 17 -0.27 -2.74 3.87
N VAL A 18 0.70 -3.47 3.33
CA VAL A 18 0.52 -4.85 2.86
C VAL A 18 1.66 -5.68 3.42
N TYR A 19 1.37 -6.49 4.43
CA TYR A 19 2.35 -7.29 5.15
C TYR A 19 2.01 -8.78 5.04
N PHE A 20 3.01 -9.61 4.75
CA PHE A 20 2.87 -11.05 4.65
C PHE A 20 3.59 -11.74 5.81
N PRO A 21 2.93 -12.65 6.56
CA PRO A 21 3.54 -13.28 7.72
C PRO A 21 4.62 -14.29 7.30
N VAL A 22 5.76 -14.24 7.98
CA VAL A 22 6.79 -15.27 7.92
C VAL A 22 6.58 -16.22 9.08
N THR A 23 6.43 -17.52 8.78
CA THR A 23 6.29 -18.57 9.79
C THR A 23 7.54 -19.44 9.86
N ALA A 24 7.82 -19.98 11.04
CA ALA A 24 8.91 -20.93 11.25
C ALA A 24 8.50 -22.05 12.21
N GLY A 25 9.11 -23.22 12.04
CA GLY A 25 8.91 -24.41 12.86
C GLY A 25 8.54 -25.65 12.02
N ILE A 26 9.05 -26.82 12.44
CA ILE A 26 8.93 -28.09 11.69
C ILE A 26 7.65 -28.84 12.07
N VAL A 27 7.31 -28.88 13.36
CA VAL A 27 6.12 -29.59 13.87
C VAL A 27 4.95 -28.64 14.12
N PHE A 28 5.25 -27.44 14.61
CA PHE A 28 4.28 -26.35 14.79
C PHE A 28 4.82 -25.08 14.14
N GLN A 29 4.05 -24.50 13.24
CA GLN A 29 4.40 -23.22 12.61
C GLN A 29 3.95 -22.06 13.50
N ARG A 30 4.88 -21.16 13.82
CA ARG A 30 4.60 -19.89 14.52
C ARG A 30 5.04 -18.72 13.67
N LYS A 31 4.29 -17.61 13.74
CA LYS A 31 4.69 -16.35 13.12
C LYS A 31 5.95 -15.82 13.82
N VAL A 32 6.95 -15.46 13.03
CA VAL A 32 8.24 -14.94 13.52
C VAL A 32 8.56 -13.54 12.99
N ALA A 33 8.00 -13.15 11.84
CA ALA A 33 8.17 -11.82 11.26
C ALA A 33 7.02 -11.50 10.29
N ASP A 34 7.06 -10.32 9.71
CA ASP A 34 6.29 -9.93 8.54
C ASP A 34 7.23 -9.43 7.44
N VAL A 35 7.04 -9.88 6.21
CA VAL A 35 7.57 -9.22 5.02
C VAL A 35 6.67 -8.04 4.73
N LYS A 36 7.23 -6.83 4.77
CA LYS A 36 6.50 -5.61 4.44
C LYS A 36 6.59 -5.34 2.95
N ALA A 37 5.57 -5.72 2.19
CA ALA A 37 5.51 -5.47 0.75
C ALA A 37 5.11 -4.01 0.45
N VAL A 38 4.24 -3.42 1.26
CA VAL A 38 3.93 -1.98 1.22
C VAL A 38 3.90 -1.45 2.65
N ASP A 39 4.57 -0.35 2.95
CA ASP A 39 4.61 0.23 4.29
C ASP A 39 4.31 1.74 4.29
N GLY A 40 3.04 2.09 4.56
CA GLY A 40 2.62 3.46 4.83
C GLY A 40 2.58 4.38 3.61
N VAL A 41 2.22 3.82 2.44
CA VAL A 41 2.18 4.58 1.19
C VAL A 41 0.88 5.38 1.11
N SER A 42 0.99 6.68 0.84
CA SER A 42 -0.15 7.59 0.64
C SER A 42 0.02 8.37 -0.65
N PHE A 43 -1.00 8.39 -1.50
CA PHE A 43 -1.03 9.14 -2.75
C PHE A 43 -2.45 9.33 -3.25
N ASN A 44 -2.63 10.28 -4.16
CA ASN A 44 -3.86 10.49 -4.91
C ASN A 44 -3.58 10.39 -6.41
N VAL A 45 -4.61 10.02 -7.17
CA VAL A 45 -4.61 10.04 -8.63
C VAL A 45 -5.81 10.85 -9.07
N ARG A 46 -5.56 11.92 -9.82
CA ARG A 46 -6.62 12.79 -10.33
C ARG A 46 -7.31 12.20 -11.55
N ARG A 47 -8.51 12.68 -11.84
CA ARG A 47 -9.21 12.31 -13.07
C ARG A 47 -8.40 12.73 -14.30
N GLY A 48 -8.09 11.77 -15.17
CA GLY A 48 -7.29 12.00 -16.38
C GLY A 48 -5.77 11.96 -16.17
N GLU A 49 -5.31 11.73 -14.94
CA GLU A 49 -3.91 11.47 -14.63
C GLU A 49 -3.56 9.99 -14.86
N THR A 50 -2.35 9.74 -15.37
CA THR A 50 -1.80 8.39 -15.50
C THR A 50 -0.68 8.21 -14.48
N LEU A 51 -0.87 7.28 -13.55
CA LEU A 51 0.17 6.89 -12.59
C LEU A 51 0.90 5.64 -13.09
N GLY A 52 2.21 5.73 -13.29
CA GLY A 52 3.08 4.59 -13.59
C GLY A 52 3.67 4.00 -12.32
N LEU A 53 3.38 2.72 -12.03
CA LEU A 53 4.04 1.98 -10.96
C LEU A 53 5.26 1.23 -11.51
N VAL A 54 6.42 1.44 -10.89
CA VAL A 54 7.69 0.79 -11.26
C VAL A 54 8.36 0.22 -10.01
N GLY A 55 9.12 -0.85 -10.18
CA GLY A 55 9.86 -1.49 -9.10
C GLY A 55 10.84 -2.53 -9.61
N GLU A 56 11.89 -2.80 -8.83
CA GLU A 56 12.77 -3.95 -9.03
C GLU A 56 12.01 -5.25 -8.71
N SER A 57 12.43 -6.37 -9.31
CA SER A 57 11.84 -7.67 -8.98
C SER A 57 11.94 -7.97 -7.48
N GLY A 58 10.80 -8.16 -6.83
CA GLY A 58 10.73 -8.48 -5.40
C GLY A 58 10.56 -7.27 -4.48
N CYS A 59 10.33 -6.08 -5.04
CA CYS A 59 9.73 -4.94 -4.34
C CYS A 59 8.20 -5.10 -4.29
#